data_AF-A0A6V8PTR1-F1
#
_entry.id   AF-A0A6V8PTR1-F1
#
_cell.length_a   1.000
_cell.length_b   1.000
_cell.length_c   1.000
_cell.angle_alpha   90.00
_cell.angle_beta   90.00
_cell.angle_gamma   90.00
#
_symmetry.space_group_name_H-M   'P 1'
#
loop_
_entity.id
_entity.type
_entity.pdbx_description
1 polymer ?
#
loop_
_entity_poly.entity_id
_entity_poly.type
_entity_poly.pdbx_seq_one_letter_code
_entity_poly.pdbx_strand_id
1 'polypeptide(L)'
;MDVGTARPEPEIMSTVPHHLVDSFDLDYPITVAEYQRLARQEIQGIIERKRLPILVGGSGLYLRSVIDDLRFAENALSLEERKKLTQELAEKGREVLWEELQRIDPWYAAKISAGDTRRIIRALEVYRLLREGEPTPSDPQRCFLL
;
A
#
# COMPACT_ATOMS: atom_id res chain seq x y z
N MET A 1 -10.31 18.64 -6.08
CA MET A 1 -9.16 19.45 -5.58
C MET A 1 -8.39 19.83 -6.83
N ASP A 2 -8.26 21.13 -7.13
CA ASP A 2 -8.00 21.54 -8.53
C ASP A 2 -6.64 22.23 -8.73
N VAL A 3 -6.45 23.44 -8.17
CA VAL A 3 -5.22 24.23 -8.39
C VAL A 3 -3.99 23.59 -7.72
N GLY A 4 -4.14 23.02 -6.53
CA GLY A 4 -3.04 22.43 -5.77
C GLY A 4 -2.53 21.07 -6.28
N THR A 5 -3.25 20.44 -7.22
CA THR A 5 -2.95 19.11 -7.75
C THR A 5 -2.54 19.13 -9.23
N ALA A 6 -2.40 20.33 -9.81
CA ALA A 6 -2.17 20.53 -11.24
C ALA A 6 -3.17 19.74 -12.12
N ARG A 7 -4.45 19.73 -11.70
CA ARG A 7 -5.53 19.06 -12.41
C ARG A 7 -5.63 19.60 -13.84
N PRO A 8 -5.72 18.74 -14.88
CA PRO A 8 -5.95 19.20 -16.25
C PRO A 8 -7.24 20.00 -16.36
N GLU A 9 -7.25 21.03 -17.20
CA GLU A 9 -8.44 21.84 -17.41
C GLU A 9 -9.59 21.00 -18.03
N PRO A 10 -10.86 21.33 -17.75
CA PRO A 10 -12.01 20.58 -18.28
C PRO A 10 -11.99 20.41 -19.80
N GLU A 11 -11.49 21.42 -20.51
CA GLU A 11 -11.33 21.39 -21.97
C GLU A 11 -10.38 20.28 -22.41
N ILE A 12 -9.25 20.10 -21.72
CA ILE A 12 -8.29 19.02 -21.97
C ILE A 12 -8.91 17.66 -21.60
N MET A 13 -9.59 17.57 -20.45
CA MET A 13 -10.23 16.33 -20.00
C MET A 13 -11.35 15.86 -20.93
N SER A 14 -11.96 16.77 -21.70
CA SER A 14 -12.99 16.43 -22.69
C SER A 14 -12.45 15.73 -23.95
N THR A 15 -11.15 15.89 -24.24
CA THR A 15 -10.53 15.34 -25.46
C THR A 15 -10.27 13.84 -25.35
N VAL A 16 -9.95 13.36 -24.15
CA VAL A 16 -9.67 11.94 -23.87
C VAL A 16 -10.22 11.54 -22.50
N PRO A 17 -10.85 10.36 -22.35
CA PRO A 17 -11.33 9.90 -21.06
C PRO A 17 -10.17 9.74 -20.07
N HIS A 18 -10.27 10.42 -18.93
CA HIS A 18 -9.37 10.24 -17.80
C HIS A 18 -10.06 9.38 -16.74
N HIS A 19 -9.40 8.30 -16.31
CA HIS A 19 -9.91 7.37 -15.31
C HIS A 19 -9.30 7.70 -13.94
N LEU A 20 -10.05 7.50 -12.85
CA LEU A 20 -9.63 7.74 -11.46
C LEU A 20 -9.26 9.20 -11.12
N VAL A 21 -9.68 10.16 -11.95
CA VAL A 21 -9.57 11.60 -11.67
C VAL A 21 -10.88 12.07 -11.06
N ASP A 22 -10.81 12.85 -9.96
CA ASP A 22 -11.96 13.33 -9.18
C ASP A 22 -12.94 12.21 -8.74
N SER A 23 -12.44 11.01 -8.52
CA SER A 23 -13.26 9.84 -8.21
C SER A 23 -13.52 9.62 -6.73
N PHE A 24 -12.94 10.45 -5.85
CA PHE A 24 -13.02 10.34 -4.39
C PHE A 24 -13.26 11.71 -3.76
N ASP A 25 -14.01 11.72 -2.67
CA ASP A 25 -14.15 12.88 -1.80
C ASP A 25 -12.82 13.21 -1.11
N LEU A 26 -12.65 14.47 -0.70
CA LEU A 26 -11.39 14.96 -0.13
C LEU A 26 -11.04 14.33 1.23
N ASP A 27 -12.05 13.88 1.96
CA ASP A 27 -11.93 13.22 3.26
C ASP A 27 -11.84 11.70 3.15
N TYR A 28 -11.96 11.14 1.95
CA TYR A 28 -11.83 9.71 1.72
C TYR A 28 -10.34 9.29 1.67
N PRO A 29 -9.84 8.51 2.65
CA PRO A 29 -8.48 8.03 2.62
C PRO A 29 -8.35 6.90 1.59
N ILE A 30 -7.66 7.15 0.49
CA ILE A 30 -7.35 6.11 -0.49
C ILE A 30 -6.00 5.45 -0.21
N THR A 31 -6.02 4.13 -0.08
CA THR A 31 -4.80 3.33 0.06
C THR A 31 -4.19 2.96 -1.29
N VAL A 32 -2.89 2.63 -1.31
CA VAL A 32 -2.23 2.11 -2.51
C VAL A 32 -2.83 0.78 -3.00
N ALA A 33 -3.32 -0.06 -2.08
CA ALA A 33 -3.97 -1.33 -2.40
C ALA A 33 -5.31 -1.12 -3.12
N GLU A 34 -6.13 -0.19 -2.62
CA GLU A 34 -7.38 0.20 -3.29
C GLU A 34 -7.09 0.81 -4.66
N TYR A 35 -6.10 1.70 -4.77
CA TYR A 35 -5.69 2.25 -6.05
C TYR A 35 -5.24 1.17 -7.03
N GLN A 36 -4.42 0.20 -6.60
CA GLN A 36 -3.98 -0.92 -7.44
C GLN A 36 -5.20 -1.67 -8.02
N ARG A 37 -6.16 -2.03 -7.15
CA ARG A 37 -7.37 -2.76 -7.55
C ARG A 37 -8.18 -1.97 -8.58
N LEU A 38 -8.46 -0.71 -8.29
CA LEU A 38 -9.25 0.17 -9.15
C LEU A 38 -8.56 0.43 -10.49
N ALA A 39 -7.27 0.75 -10.49
CA ALA A 39 -6.51 1.00 -11.70
C ALA A 39 -6.46 -0.25 -12.60
N ARG A 40 -6.26 -1.45 -12.02
CA ARG A 40 -6.30 -2.71 -12.78
C ARG A 40 -7.69 -2.99 -13.37
N GLN A 41 -8.76 -2.67 -12.66
CA GLN A 41 -10.13 -2.78 -13.19
C GLN A 41 -10.34 -1.85 -14.39
N GLU A 42 -9.92 -0.58 -14.30
CA GLU A 42 -10.03 0.37 -15.41
C GLU A 42 -9.19 -0.05 -16.62
N ILE A 43 -7.95 -0.49 -16.39
CA ILE A 43 -7.06 -1.04 -17.42
C ILE A 43 -7.72 -2.21 -18.15
N GLN A 44 -8.29 -3.16 -17.40
CA GLN A 44 -8.99 -4.31 -17.97
C GLN A 44 -10.18 -3.86 -18.83
N GLY A 45 -10.99 -2.93 -18.34
CA GLY A 45 -12.11 -2.38 -19.11
C GLY A 45 -11.67 -1.64 -20.39
N ILE A 46 -10.53 -0.94 -20.37
CA ILE A 46 -9.97 -0.29 -21.56
C ILE A 46 -9.53 -1.33 -22.60
N ILE A 47 -8.86 -2.40 -22.15
CA ILE A 47 -8.41 -3.51 -23.00
C ILE A 47 -9.60 -4.23 -23.64
N GLU A 48 -10.66 -4.49 -22.89
CA GLU A 48 -11.89 -5.12 -23.40
C GLU A 48 -12.56 -4.28 -24.49
N ARG A 49 -12.44 -2.95 -24.41
CA ARG A 49 -12.87 -2.01 -25.47
C ARG A 49 -11.91 -1.94 -26.67
N LYS A 50 -10.89 -2.81 -26.71
CA LYS A 50 -9.83 -2.86 -27.74
C LYS A 50 -9.05 -1.55 -27.86
N ARG A 51 -8.82 -0.88 -26.74
CA ARG A 51 -8.00 0.35 -26.66
C ARG A 51 -6.72 0.10 -25.86
N LEU A 52 -5.70 0.91 -26.11
CA LEU A 52 -4.44 0.87 -25.36
C LEU A 52 -4.57 1.73 -24.09
N PRO A 53 -4.47 1.17 -22.88
CA PRO A 53 -4.41 1.95 -21.66
C PRO A 53 -3.08 2.70 -21.55
N ILE A 54 -3.14 3.98 -21.20
CA ILE A 54 -1.96 4.82 -20.91
C ILE A 54 -2.05 5.23 -19.45
N LEU A 55 -1.09 4.78 -18.64
CA LEU A 55 -1.00 5.13 -17.22
C LEU A 55 -0.10 6.37 -17.07
N VAL A 56 -0.65 7.45 -16.53
CA VAL A 56 0.02 8.76 -16.38
C VAL A 56 -0.09 9.21 -14.91
N GLY A 57 0.98 9.78 -14.34
CA GLY A 57 0.99 10.25 -12.95
C GLY A 57 2.39 10.25 -12.31
N GLY A 58 2.48 10.65 -11.03
CA GLY A 58 3.76 11.03 -10.40
C GLY A 58 4.18 10.32 -9.10
N SER A 59 3.36 9.45 -8.51
CA SER A 59 3.75 8.75 -7.27
C SER A 59 4.33 7.38 -7.60
N GLY A 60 5.66 7.24 -7.54
CA GLY A 60 6.35 6.00 -7.96
C GLY A 60 5.87 4.71 -7.26
N LEU A 61 5.30 4.79 -6.06
CA LEU A 61 4.66 3.63 -5.40
C LEU A 61 3.34 3.22 -6.06
N TYR A 62 2.52 4.18 -6.51
CA TYR A 62 1.22 3.94 -7.14
C TYR A 62 1.39 3.36 -8.55
N LEU A 63 2.38 3.86 -9.32
CA LEU A 63 2.69 3.26 -10.62
C LEU A 63 3.20 1.82 -10.46
N ARG A 64 4.13 1.60 -9.53
CA ARG A 64 4.67 0.26 -9.24
C ARG A 64 3.61 -0.70 -8.73
N SER A 65 2.66 -0.24 -7.91
CA SER A 65 1.58 -1.11 -7.45
C SER A 65 0.74 -1.66 -8.60
N VAL A 66 0.55 -0.89 -9.66
CA VAL A 66 -0.21 -1.36 -10.82
C VAL A 66 0.62 -2.30 -11.69
N ILE A 67 1.87 -1.92 -11.99
CA ILE A 67 2.74 -2.58 -12.98
C ILE A 67 3.40 -3.85 -12.42
N ASP A 68 3.88 -3.82 -11.17
CA ASP A 68 4.60 -4.92 -10.54
C ASP A 68 3.63 -5.87 -9.82
N ASP A 69 4.07 -7.09 -9.51
CA ASP A 69 3.31 -8.03 -8.66
C ASP A 69 3.48 -7.67 -7.17
N LEU A 70 3.13 -6.43 -6.81
CA LEU A 70 3.05 -6.03 -5.41
C LEU A 70 1.81 -6.65 -4.77
N ARG A 71 2.05 -7.39 -3.68
CA ARG A 71 1.01 -7.98 -2.84
C ARG A 71 0.82 -7.07 -1.64
N PHE A 72 -0.30 -6.39 -1.60
CA PHE A 72 -0.75 -5.74 -0.38
C PHE A 72 -1.56 -6.77 0.39
N ALA A 73 -1.35 -6.87 1.71
CA ALA A 73 -2.27 -7.62 2.55
C ALA A 73 -3.67 -7.06 2.31
N GLU A 74 -4.53 -7.85 1.66
CA GLU A 74 -5.94 -7.51 1.52
C GLU A 74 -6.49 -7.43 2.95
N ASN A 75 -7.23 -6.36 3.21
CA ASN A 75 -7.83 -5.97 4.47
C ASN A 75 -7.10 -4.82 5.17
N ALA A 76 -7.93 -3.81 5.45
CA ALA A 76 -7.66 -2.75 6.39
C ALA A 76 -6.97 -3.33 7.62
N LEU A 77 -5.73 -2.90 7.78
CA LEU A 77 -4.94 -3.11 8.96
C LEU A 77 -5.78 -2.94 10.23
N SER A 78 -5.71 -3.94 11.10
CA SER A 78 -6.46 -3.92 12.36
C SER A 78 -6.06 -2.70 13.17
N LEU A 79 -6.96 -1.72 13.25
CA LEU A 79 -6.79 -0.54 14.10
C LEU A 79 -6.53 -0.97 15.56
N GLU A 80 -7.05 -2.12 15.96
CA GLU A 80 -6.81 -2.70 17.28
C GLU A 80 -5.37 -3.21 17.42
N GLU A 81 -4.85 -3.97 16.45
CA GLU A 81 -3.48 -4.49 16.49
C GLU A 81 -2.45 -3.36 16.40
N ARG A 82 -2.72 -2.36 15.57
CA ARG A 82 -1.91 -1.14 15.52
C ARG A 82 -1.88 -0.43 16.86
N LYS A 83 -3.02 -0.31 17.54
CA LYS A 83 -3.09 0.31 18.87
C LYS A 83 -2.29 -0.48 19.90
N LYS A 84 -2.42 -1.82 19.90
CA LYS A 84 -1.62 -2.70 20.77
C LYS A 84 -0.13 -2.51 20.53
N LEU A 85 0.34 -2.58 19.29
CA LEU A 85 1.74 -2.37 18.93
C LEU A 85 2.25 -0.97 19.28
N THR A 86 1.41 0.06 19.13
CA THR A 86 1.75 1.44 19.52
C THR A 86 1.88 1.57 21.05
N GLN A 87 1.02 0.89 21.80
CA GLN A 87 1.10 0.84 23.26
C GLN A 87 2.34 0.06 23.71
N GLU A 88 2.63 -1.09 23.11
CA GLU A 88 3.85 -1.85 23.37
C GLU A 88 5.11 -1.04 23.08
N LEU A 89 5.12 -0.26 21.99
CA LEU A 89 6.20 0.67 21.68
C LEU A 89 6.40 1.71 22.79
N ALA A 90 5.32 2.23 23.36
CA ALA A 90 5.37 3.21 24.45
C ALA A 90 5.82 2.60 25.78
N GLU A 91 5.45 1.36 26.07
CA GLU A 91 5.75 0.69 27.34
C GLU A 91 7.13 0.02 27.35
N LYS A 92 7.49 -0.66 26.26
CA LYS A 92 8.69 -1.51 26.17
C LYS A 92 9.83 -0.87 25.39
N GLY A 93 9.55 0.20 24.64
CA GLY A 93 10.52 0.86 23.77
C GLY A 93 10.64 0.18 22.39
N ARG A 94 11.29 0.89 21.46
CA ARG A 94 11.43 0.45 20.07
C ARG A 94 12.39 -0.74 19.93
N GLU A 95 13.37 -0.83 20.82
CA GLU A 95 14.43 -1.84 20.79
C GLU A 95 13.82 -3.24 20.89
N VAL A 96 12.81 -3.41 21.74
CA VAL A 96 12.09 -4.67 21.91
C VAL A 96 11.33 -5.06 20.65
N LEU A 97 10.60 -4.12 20.03
CA LEU A 97 9.88 -4.38 18.77
C LEU A 97 10.86 -4.63 17.61
N TRP A 98 12.03 -3.99 17.63
CA TRP A 98 13.08 -4.21 16.64
C TRP A 98 13.71 -5.60 16.76
N GLU A 99 13.97 -6.07 17.97
CA GLU A 99 14.42 -7.44 18.24
C GLU A 99 13.36 -8.47 17.82
N GLU A 100 12.08 -8.19 18.09
CA GLU A 100 10.97 -9.02 17.63
C GLU A 100 10.98 -9.13 16.11
N LEU A 101 11.07 -7.99 15.39
CA LEU A 101 11.12 -7.94 13.93
C LEU A 101 12.30 -8.75 13.37
N GLN A 102 13.50 -8.56 13.90
CA GLN A 102 14.69 -9.30 13.46
C GLN A 102 14.54 -10.82 13.62
N ARG A 103 13.81 -11.26 14.65
CA ARG A 103 13.55 -12.69 14.89
C ARG A 103 12.50 -13.26 13.94
N ILE A 104 11.48 -12.49 13.56
CA ILE A 104 10.39 -12.97 12.71
C ILE A 104 10.68 -12.82 11.21
N ASP A 105 11.40 -11.77 10.82
CA ASP A 105 11.76 -11.46 9.44
C ASP A 105 13.10 -10.69 9.38
N PRO A 106 14.23 -11.41 9.48
CA PRO A 106 15.56 -10.80 9.40
C PRO A 106 15.84 -10.17 8.03
N TRP A 107 15.20 -10.62 6.96
CA TRP A 107 15.44 -10.10 5.62
C TRP A 107 14.77 -8.74 5.43
N TYR A 108 13.53 -8.57 5.89
CA TYR A 108 12.88 -7.26 5.90
C TYR A 108 13.54 -6.31 6.89
N ALA A 109 13.95 -6.79 8.08
CA ALA A 109 14.72 -6.00 9.04
C ALA A 109 16.00 -5.42 8.41
N ALA A 110 16.69 -6.18 7.55
CA ALA A 110 17.88 -5.69 6.83
C ALA A 110 17.60 -4.55 5.83
N LYS A 111 16.33 -4.31 5.45
CA LYS A 111 15.93 -3.28 4.47
C LYS A 111 15.45 -1.97 5.09
N ILE A 112 15.20 -1.96 6.40
CA ILE A 112 14.65 -0.79 7.09
C ILE A 112 15.58 -0.37 8.24
N SER A 113 15.40 0.86 8.72
CA SER A 113 16.15 1.34 9.88
C SER A 113 15.46 0.94 11.17
N ALA A 114 16.24 0.60 12.21
CA ALA A 114 15.74 0.40 13.57
C ALA A 114 15.00 1.64 14.14
N GLY A 115 15.22 2.81 13.56
CA GLY A 115 14.50 4.05 13.89
C GLY A 115 13.14 4.21 13.20
N ASP A 116 12.83 3.41 12.17
CA ASP A 116 11.59 3.51 11.41
C ASP A 116 10.46 2.75 12.09
N THR A 117 9.98 3.31 13.21
CA THR A 117 8.92 2.70 14.04
C THR A 117 7.63 2.45 13.27
N ARG A 118 7.34 3.25 12.24
CA ARG A 118 6.17 3.05 11.37
C ARG A 118 6.29 1.76 10.56
N ARG A 119 7.45 1.51 9.95
CA ARG A 119 7.68 0.26 9.20
C ARG A 119 7.79 -0.94 10.12
N ILE A 120 8.36 -0.77 11.32
CA ILE A 120 8.42 -1.84 12.33
C ILE A 120 7.01 -2.25 12.76
N ILE A 121 6.16 -1.30 13.15
CA ILE A 121 4.77 -1.57 13.53
C ILE A 121 4.02 -2.23 12.37
N ARG A 122 4.15 -1.72 11.13
CA ARG A 122 3.48 -2.30 9.95
C ARG A 122 3.89 -3.75 9.71
N ALA A 123 5.18 -4.08 9.82
CA ALA A 123 5.67 -5.44 9.60
C ALA A 123 5.15 -6.41 10.68
N LEU A 124 5.21 -6.00 11.95
CA LEU A 124 4.68 -6.80 13.06
C LEU A 124 3.17 -6.98 12.96
N GLU A 125 2.44 -5.92 12.60
CA GLU A 125 1.00 -5.92 12.39
C GLU A 125 0.59 -6.93 11.31
N VAL A 126 1.26 -6.91 10.15
CA VAL A 126 1.03 -7.88 9.08
C VAL A 126 1.35 -9.30 9.53
N TYR A 127 2.49 -9.51 10.21
CA TYR A 127 2.91 -10.83 10.68
C TYR A 127 1.91 -11.45 11.66
N ARG A 128 1.46 -10.66 12.66
CA ARG A 128 0.52 -11.12 13.69
C ARG A 128 -0.84 -11.48 13.08
N LEU A 129 -1.36 -10.66 12.17
CA LEU A 129 -2.63 -10.91 11.48
C LEU A 129 -2.56 -12.14 10.55
N LEU A 130 -1.46 -12.34 9.82
CA LEU A 130 -1.32 -13.50 8.93
C LEU A 130 -1.20 -14.82 9.71
N ARG A 131 -0.55 -14.82 10.89
CA ARG A 131 -0.41 -16.02 11.73
C ARG A 131 -1.71 -16.51 12.36
N GLU A 132 -2.72 -15.66 12.47
CA GLU A 132 -4.06 -16.05 12.94
C GLU A 132 -4.92 -16.67 11.82
N GLY A 133 -4.48 -16.59 10.55
CA GLY A 133 -5.33 -16.86 9.38
C GLY A 133 -4.88 -17.97 8.43
N GLU A 134 -3.64 -17.97 7.90
CA GLU A 134 -3.26 -18.83 6.76
C GLU A 134 -1.73 -19.07 6.64
N PRO A 135 -1.28 -20.14 5.93
CA PRO A 135 0.13 -20.52 5.89
C PRO A 135 1.01 -19.42 5.28
N THR A 136 2.14 -19.16 5.94
CA THR A 136 3.21 -18.28 5.42
C THR A 136 3.61 -18.73 4.02
N PRO A 137 3.66 -17.83 3.02
CA PRO A 137 4.19 -18.15 1.69
C PRO A 137 5.58 -18.76 1.78
N SER A 138 5.85 -19.77 0.94
CA SER A 138 7.12 -20.51 0.86
C SER A 138 8.32 -19.69 0.36
N ASP A 139 8.09 -18.43 -0.03
CA ASP A 139 9.11 -17.50 -0.49
C ASP A 139 9.30 -16.33 0.51
N PRO A 140 10.39 -16.32 1.29
CA PRO A 140 10.65 -15.29 2.28
C PRO A 140 10.87 -13.89 1.67
N GLN A 141 11.10 -13.77 0.36
CA GLN A 141 11.26 -12.46 -0.30
C GLN A 141 9.92 -11.74 -0.55
N ARG A 142 8.78 -12.42 -0.37
CA ARG A 142 7.45 -11.93 -0.76
C ARG A 142 6.54 -11.54 0.40
N CYS A 143 6.91 -11.82 1.64
CA CYS A 143 5.98 -11.65 2.76
C CYS A 143 5.72 -10.18 3.19
N PHE A 144 6.60 -9.21 2.85
CA PHE A 144 6.51 -7.88 3.47
C PHE A 144 6.95 -6.72 2.56
N LEU A 145 6.42 -6.63 1.34
CA LEU A 145 6.59 -5.41 0.54
C LEU A 145 5.32 -4.56 0.55
N LEU A 146 5.18 -3.85 1.68
CA LEU A 146 4.37 -2.64 1.97
C LEU A 146 2.86 -2.82 2.16
#